data_AF-A0A971XE07-F1
#
_entry.id   AF-A0A971XE07-F1
#
_cell.length_a   1.000
_cell.length_b   1.000
_cell.length_c   1.000
_cell.angle_alpha   90.00
_cell.angle_beta   90.00
_cell.angle_gamma   90.00
#
_symmetry.space_group_name_H-M   'P 1'
#
loop_
_entity.id
_entity.type
_entity.pdbx_description
1 polymer ?
#
loop_
_entity_poly.entity_id
_entity_poly.type
_entity_poly.pdbx_seq_one_letter_code
_entity_poly.pdbx_strand_id
1 'polypeptide(L)'
;MNKKVKNAILYAILLIMLFISTFSKMFDVSNIWKPQNNGNTSFNGIYFEKPGNVYNLKVVRSLATENGSDKLQYDIEFEYSGQPSNMRIIGDVSQQAFFGDGVVPKHSNVVLKDQYDEINRMLFNEKLHLRDYYKKMPEYNFASNSSIRVPLTDNEDVNTYKFRLTYTPRYLVSGNDNVIGKMGVFLTNGRVDKFTDSSYELKSETSKFTNAGMQVYTLEVFDDAKLGRMDTFKNINNVIFIMSVIGMVILVAASKKINEFAAIGLMFISILTFYKFFGVGVSPKATYTALPIMAFITVLLGKQMPKDKIEFGKYDFSQALVGAVIFSIISILVFVLPVAA
;
A
#
# COMPACT_ATOMS: atom_id res chain seq x y z
N MET A 1 -2.64 45.89 -15.73
CA MET A 1 -2.03 44.86 -14.85
C MET A 1 -0.61 44.57 -15.34
N ASN A 2 0.37 44.44 -14.44
CA ASN A 2 1.74 44.07 -14.80
C ASN A 2 1.77 42.67 -15.48
N LYS A 3 2.46 42.53 -16.62
CA LYS A 3 2.52 41.28 -17.41
C LYS A 3 3.08 40.11 -16.61
N LYS A 4 4.07 40.34 -15.73
CA LYS A 4 4.61 39.32 -14.82
C LYS A 4 3.54 38.81 -13.86
N VAL A 5 2.80 39.73 -13.26
CA VAL A 5 1.71 39.41 -12.33
C VAL A 5 0.60 38.63 -13.04
N LYS A 6 0.20 39.06 -14.24
CA LYS A 6 -0.77 38.32 -15.07
C LYS A 6 -0.34 36.88 -15.30
N ASN A 7 0.90 36.68 -15.74
CA ASN A 7 1.39 35.35 -16.10
C ASN A 7 1.56 34.45 -14.88
N ALA A 8 1.97 35.02 -13.74
CA ALA A 8 1.96 34.33 -12.46
C ALA A 8 0.54 33.88 -12.08
N ILE A 9 -0.47 34.75 -12.23
CA ILE A 9 -1.88 34.41 -11.96
C ILE A 9 -2.35 33.27 -12.87
N LEU A 10 -2.06 33.33 -14.18
CA LEU A 10 -2.45 32.27 -15.12
C LEU A 10 -1.88 30.91 -14.74
N TYR A 11 -0.62 30.84 -14.31
CA TYR A 11 -0.03 29.58 -13.85
C TYR A 11 -0.58 29.15 -12.48
N ALA A 12 -0.80 30.09 -11.55
CA ALA A 12 -1.39 29.81 -10.26
C ALA A 12 -2.80 29.21 -10.39
N ILE A 13 -3.60 29.71 -11.33
CA ILE A 13 -4.92 29.15 -11.66
C ILE A 13 -4.80 27.67 -12.03
N LEU A 14 -3.83 27.29 -12.87
CA LEU A 14 -3.61 25.89 -13.23
C LEU A 14 -3.24 25.03 -12.00
N LEU A 15 -2.31 25.50 -11.16
CA LEU A 15 -1.90 24.78 -9.95
C LEU A 15 -3.07 24.62 -8.95
N ILE A 16 -3.91 25.64 -8.82
CA ILE A 16 -5.11 25.58 -7.98
C ILE A 16 -6.09 24.55 -8.55
N MET A 17 -6.33 24.50 -9.86
CA MET A 17 -7.17 23.47 -10.48
C MET A 17 -6.62 22.07 -10.26
N LEU A 18 -5.31 21.87 -10.42
CA LEU A 18 -4.61 20.62 -10.13
C LEU A 18 -4.75 20.20 -8.67
N PHE A 19 -4.65 21.16 -7.74
CA PHE A 19 -4.84 20.87 -6.34
C PHE A 19 -6.30 20.50 -6.02
N ILE A 20 -7.27 21.26 -6.54
CA ILE A 20 -8.69 21.00 -6.31
C ILE A 20 -9.10 19.63 -6.88
N SER A 21 -8.53 19.20 -8.01
CA SER A 21 -8.85 17.88 -8.58
C SER A 21 -8.43 16.72 -7.67
N THR A 22 -7.44 16.89 -6.77
CA THR A 22 -7.04 15.86 -5.80
C THR A 22 -8.13 15.49 -4.78
N PHE A 23 -9.17 16.33 -4.61
CA PHE A 23 -10.32 15.98 -3.77
C PHE A 23 -11.29 14.99 -4.44
N SER A 24 -11.11 14.69 -5.72
CA SER A 24 -11.92 13.72 -6.46
C SER A 24 -11.38 12.30 -6.30
N LYS A 25 -12.26 11.32 -6.15
CA LYS A 25 -11.92 9.88 -6.20
C LYS A 25 -11.20 9.46 -7.48
N MET A 26 -11.26 10.27 -8.55
CA MET A 26 -10.52 10.00 -9.77
C MET A 26 -9.00 10.17 -9.61
N PHE A 27 -8.55 10.86 -8.55
CA PHE A 27 -7.16 11.17 -8.23
C PHE A 27 -6.83 10.77 -6.79
N ASP A 28 -6.80 9.45 -6.54
CA ASP A 28 -6.71 8.89 -5.19
C ASP A 28 -5.44 8.04 -4.99
N VAL A 29 -5.03 7.85 -3.74
CA VAL A 29 -3.90 6.99 -3.36
C VAL A 29 -4.12 5.53 -3.79
N SER A 30 -5.37 5.07 -3.78
CA SER A 30 -5.76 3.72 -4.21
C SER A 30 -5.47 3.41 -5.68
N ASN A 31 -5.33 4.44 -6.52
CA ASN A 31 -4.90 4.28 -7.91
C ASN A 31 -3.38 4.01 -8.03
N ILE A 32 -2.60 4.19 -6.95
CA ILE A 32 -1.20 3.76 -6.84
C ILE A 32 -1.09 2.50 -5.99
N TRP A 33 -1.74 2.48 -4.83
CA TRP A 33 -1.65 1.41 -3.83
C TRP A 33 -3.00 0.71 -3.72
N LYS A 34 -3.14 -0.43 -4.38
CA LYS A 34 -4.42 -1.13 -4.38
C LYS A 34 -4.71 -1.76 -3.01
N PRO A 35 -5.93 -1.61 -2.46
CA PRO A 35 -6.36 -2.42 -1.33
C PRO A 35 -6.28 -3.91 -1.69
N GLN A 36 -6.03 -4.77 -0.69
CA GLN A 36 -6.30 -6.19 -0.86
C GLN A 36 -7.81 -6.41 -1.03
N ASN A 37 -8.21 -7.28 -1.96
CA ASN A 37 -9.62 -7.58 -2.27
C ASN A 37 -10.44 -8.13 -1.08
N ASN A 38 -9.82 -8.48 0.06
CA ASN A 38 -10.46 -9.17 1.18
C ASN A 38 -10.31 -8.45 2.55
N GLY A 39 -10.37 -7.13 2.58
CA GLY A 39 -10.42 -6.35 3.84
C GLY A 39 -9.16 -6.47 4.72
N ASN A 40 -9.28 -6.04 5.98
CA ASN A 40 -8.19 -6.12 6.97
C ASN A 40 -7.68 -7.56 7.11
N THR A 41 -6.47 -7.84 6.63
CA THR A 41 -5.75 -9.07 7.00
C THR A 41 -5.67 -9.16 8.52
N SER A 42 -6.05 -10.30 9.09
CA SER A 42 -5.94 -10.51 10.54
C SER A 42 -4.52 -10.85 10.96
N PHE A 43 -4.22 -10.63 12.23
CA PHE A 43 -3.05 -11.24 12.87
C PHE A 43 -3.15 -12.76 12.76
N ASN A 44 -2.01 -13.43 12.60
CA ASN A 44 -1.92 -14.87 12.72
C ASN A 44 -1.44 -15.19 14.14
N GLY A 45 -1.78 -16.37 14.66
CA GLY A 45 -1.15 -16.81 15.89
C GLY A 45 -1.97 -17.73 16.75
N ILE A 46 -1.50 -17.88 17.98
CA ILE A 46 -2.14 -18.66 19.03
C ILE A 46 -2.09 -17.88 20.33
N TYR A 47 -3.12 -18.00 21.15
CA TYR A 47 -3.20 -17.37 22.47
C TYR A 47 -3.63 -18.40 23.51
N PHE A 48 -2.87 -18.55 24.57
CA PHE A 48 -3.15 -19.49 25.66
C PHE A 48 -3.84 -18.77 26.82
N GLU A 49 -4.93 -19.34 27.36
CA GLU A 49 -5.56 -18.81 28.58
C GLU A 49 -4.66 -19.02 29.81
N LYS A 50 -3.82 -20.07 29.81
CA LYS A 50 -2.80 -20.36 30.84
C LYS A 50 -1.42 -20.60 30.21
N PRO A 51 -0.69 -19.55 29.80
CA PRO A 51 0.58 -19.70 29.08
C PRO A 51 1.72 -20.31 29.92
N GLY A 52 1.66 -20.22 31.26
CA GLY A 52 2.67 -20.81 32.15
C GLY A 52 2.69 -22.34 32.20
N ASN A 53 1.64 -22.97 31.67
CA ASN A 53 1.47 -24.42 31.61
C ASN A 53 1.88 -25.00 30.23
N VAL A 54 2.41 -24.16 29.34
CA VAL A 54 2.83 -24.54 27.99
C VAL A 54 4.34 -24.68 27.95
N TYR A 55 4.80 -25.81 27.42
CA TYR A 55 6.21 -26.18 27.35
C TYR A 55 6.61 -26.55 25.93
N ASN A 56 7.90 -26.43 25.61
CA ASN A 56 8.49 -26.86 24.34
C ASN A 56 7.78 -26.28 23.11
N LEU A 57 7.32 -25.03 23.18
CA LEU A 57 6.60 -24.40 22.07
C LEU A 57 7.57 -24.13 20.92
N LYS A 58 7.38 -24.89 19.84
CA LYS A 58 8.10 -24.76 18.58
C LYS A 58 7.14 -24.28 17.50
N VAL A 59 7.60 -23.33 16.71
CA VAL A 59 6.86 -22.81 15.56
C VAL A 59 7.80 -22.79 14.36
N VAL A 60 7.41 -23.45 13.29
CA VAL A 60 8.10 -23.38 11.99
C VAL A 60 7.19 -22.65 11.01
N ARG A 61 7.64 -21.50 10.51
CA ARG A 61 6.94 -20.72 9.50
C ARG A 61 7.52 -21.01 8.12
N SER A 62 6.65 -21.23 7.14
CA SER A 62 7.02 -21.36 5.74
C SER A 62 6.05 -20.63 4.81
N LEU A 63 6.51 -20.36 3.59
CA LEU A 63 5.67 -19.86 2.51
C LEU A 63 5.42 -20.99 1.52
N ALA A 64 4.15 -21.33 1.29
CA ALA A 64 3.73 -22.32 0.31
C ALA A 64 2.88 -21.67 -0.78
N THR A 65 2.91 -22.19 -1.99
CA THR A 65 1.95 -21.81 -3.04
C THR A 65 0.92 -22.91 -3.18
N GLU A 66 -0.34 -22.59 -2.91
CA GLU A 66 -1.46 -23.52 -2.99
C GLU A 66 -2.56 -22.94 -3.87
N ASN A 67 -3.00 -23.72 -4.86
CA ASN A 67 -4.01 -23.31 -5.85
C ASN A 67 -3.69 -21.94 -6.51
N GLY A 68 -2.39 -21.69 -6.77
CA GLY A 68 -1.91 -20.43 -7.37
C GLY A 68 -1.92 -19.21 -6.43
N SER A 69 -2.17 -19.41 -5.13
CA SER A 69 -2.14 -18.36 -4.11
C SER A 69 -1.07 -18.65 -3.06
N ASP A 70 -0.30 -17.65 -2.65
CA ASP A 70 0.64 -17.83 -1.56
C ASP A 70 -0.08 -17.99 -0.22
N LYS A 71 0.47 -18.86 0.62
CA LYS A 71 0.01 -19.15 1.97
C LYS A 71 1.18 -19.13 2.94
N LEU A 72 0.95 -18.53 4.10
CA LEU A 72 1.84 -18.64 5.26
C LEU A 72 1.40 -19.84 6.09
N GLN A 73 2.25 -20.86 6.15
CA GLN A 73 2.02 -22.04 6.96
C GLN A 73 2.81 -21.95 8.25
N TYR A 74 2.19 -22.35 9.35
CA TYR A 74 2.79 -22.43 10.67
C TYR A 74 2.60 -23.85 11.21
N ASP A 75 3.68 -24.60 11.25
CA ASP A 75 3.73 -25.89 11.96
C ASP A 75 4.03 -25.62 13.42
N ILE A 76 3.07 -25.95 14.28
CA ILE A 76 3.12 -25.65 15.71
C ILE A 76 3.15 -26.97 16.49
N GLU A 77 4.07 -27.05 17.43
CA GLU A 77 4.24 -28.17 18.35
C GLU A 77 4.46 -27.64 19.77
N PHE A 78 3.73 -28.15 20.75
CA PHE A 78 3.95 -27.82 22.17
C PHE A 78 3.41 -28.92 23.09
N GLU A 79 3.81 -28.87 24.35
CA GLU A 79 3.29 -29.70 25.43
C GLU A 79 2.47 -28.85 26.40
N TYR A 80 1.41 -29.42 26.96
CA TYR A 80 0.58 -28.76 27.97
C TYR A 80 0.51 -29.63 29.22
N SER A 81 0.86 -29.08 30.38
CA SER A 81 0.67 -29.77 31.66
C SER A 81 0.04 -28.84 32.70
N GLY A 82 -1.01 -29.33 33.35
CA GLY A 82 -1.79 -28.61 34.35
C GLY A 82 -3.30 -28.70 34.13
N GLN A 83 -4.05 -27.93 34.92
CA GLN A 83 -5.52 -27.96 34.89
C GLN A 83 -6.09 -27.65 33.50
N PRO A 84 -7.25 -28.21 33.11
CA PRO A 84 -7.91 -27.92 31.84
C PRO A 84 -8.01 -26.41 31.56
N SER A 85 -7.73 -26.03 30.31
CA SER A 85 -7.67 -24.64 29.85
C SER A 85 -8.05 -24.57 28.37
N ASN A 86 -7.90 -23.40 27.74
CA ASN A 86 -8.06 -23.27 26.30
C ASN A 86 -6.90 -22.51 25.65
N MET A 87 -6.68 -22.86 24.39
CA MET A 87 -5.95 -22.04 23.43
C MET A 87 -6.95 -21.43 22.44
N ARG A 88 -6.65 -20.25 21.93
CA ARG A 88 -7.35 -19.59 20.83
C ARG A 88 -6.43 -19.50 19.64
N ILE A 89 -6.97 -19.76 18.45
CA ILE A 89 -6.30 -19.41 17.20
C ILE A 89 -6.68 -17.97 16.86
N ILE A 90 -5.66 -17.14 16.61
CA ILE A 90 -5.80 -15.73 16.22
C ILE A 90 -5.85 -15.68 14.69
N GLY A 91 -6.80 -14.93 14.15
CA GLY A 91 -6.99 -14.76 12.72
C GLY A 91 -7.99 -15.73 12.10
N ASP A 92 -8.10 -15.59 10.79
CA ASP A 92 -8.93 -16.44 9.94
C ASP A 92 -8.04 -17.45 9.22
N VAL A 93 -8.10 -18.70 9.68
CA VAL A 93 -7.34 -19.79 9.06
C VAL A 93 -7.96 -20.09 7.70
N SER A 94 -7.14 -20.11 6.66
CA SER A 94 -7.56 -20.34 5.27
C SER A 94 -7.87 -21.81 4.95
N GLN A 95 -7.52 -22.73 5.84
CA GLN A 95 -7.78 -24.17 5.74
C GLN A 95 -8.14 -24.76 7.10
N GLN A 96 -8.76 -25.94 7.11
CA GLN A 96 -9.05 -26.66 8.35
C GLN A 96 -7.74 -27.03 9.05
N ALA A 97 -7.62 -26.64 10.32
CA ALA A 97 -6.56 -27.12 11.18
C ALA A 97 -6.94 -28.51 11.70
N PHE A 98 -6.10 -29.51 11.43
CA PHE A 98 -6.28 -30.85 11.96
C PHE A 98 -5.53 -30.95 13.29
N PHE A 99 -6.28 -31.26 14.35
CA PHE A 99 -5.75 -31.60 15.66
C PHE A 99 -5.78 -33.12 15.80
N GLY A 100 -4.80 -33.70 16.50
CA GLY A 100 -4.73 -35.15 16.71
C GLY A 100 -5.95 -35.72 17.46
N ASP A 101 -5.99 -37.04 17.58
CA ASP A 101 -7.09 -37.77 18.23
C ASP A 101 -7.39 -37.21 19.63
N GLY A 102 -8.68 -37.01 19.94
CA GLY A 102 -9.14 -36.50 21.24
C GLY A 102 -9.30 -34.99 21.38
N VAL A 103 -8.81 -34.17 20.43
CA VAL A 103 -8.96 -32.70 20.48
C VAL A 103 -10.10 -32.23 19.57
N VAL A 104 -11.19 -31.75 20.17
CA VAL A 104 -12.35 -31.21 19.43
C VAL A 104 -12.35 -29.67 19.51
N PRO A 105 -11.87 -28.96 18.47
CA PRO A 105 -11.93 -27.50 18.44
C PRO A 105 -13.39 -27.00 18.34
N LYS A 106 -13.65 -25.84 18.94
CA LYS A 106 -14.94 -25.14 18.89
C LYS A 106 -14.81 -23.82 18.15
N HIS A 107 -15.73 -23.55 17.24
CA HIS A 107 -15.83 -22.24 16.61
C HIS A 107 -16.28 -21.19 17.65
N SER A 108 -15.54 -20.09 17.77
CA SER A 108 -15.80 -19.03 18.75
C SER A 108 -15.24 -17.70 18.26
N ASN A 109 -16.06 -16.92 17.56
CA ASN A 109 -15.67 -15.60 17.05
C ASN A 109 -15.59 -14.56 18.17
N VAL A 110 -14.40 -13.98 18.37
CA VAL A 110 -14.17 -12.90 19.34
C VAL A 110 -13.25 -11.85 18.71
N VAL A 111 -13.57 -10.57 18.93
CA VAL A 111 -12.69 -9.44 18.62
C VAL A 111 -11.85 -9.12 19.86
N LEU A 112 -10.53 -9.19 19.72
CA LEU A 112 -9.56 -8.93 20.77
C LEU A 112 -9.16 -7.45 20.70
N LYS A 113 -9.27 -6.68 21.79
CA LYS A 113 -9.06 -5.22 21.80
C LYS A 113 -7.86 -4.80 22.65
N ASP A 114 -7.48 -3.52 22.56
CA ASP A 114 -6.47 -2.79 23.34
C ASP A 114 -5.00 -3.23 23.13
N GLN A 115 -4.65 -4.48 23.42
CA GLN A 115 -3.27 -4.98 23.26
C GLN A 115 -2.84 -5.05 21.78
N TYR A 116 -3.79 -5.38 20.91
CA TYR A 116 -3.56 -5.55 19.47
C TYR A 116 -3.40 -4.21 18.74
N ASP A 117 -4.01 -3.14 19.26
CA ASP A 117 -3.83 -1.79 18.72
C ASP A 117 -2.43 -1.25 19.01
N GLU A 118 -1.90 -1.55 20.21
CA GLU A 118 -0.53 -1.21 20.55
C GLU A 118 0.49 -1.98 19.69
N ILE A 119 0.23 -3.26 19.43
CA ILE A 119 1.05 -4.08 18.53
C ILE A 119 1.00 -3.50 17.11
N ASN A 120 -0.19 -3.17 16.57
CA ASN A 120 -0.34 -2.50 15.28
C ASN A 120 0.49 -1.21 15.22
N ARG A 121 0.36 -0.34 16.24
CA ARG A 121 1.13 0.91 16.32
C ARG A 121 2.63 0.65 16.25
N MET A 122 3.13 -0.30 17.04
CA MET A 122 4.56 -0.63 17.09
C MET A 122 5.06 -1.23 15.76
N LEU A 123 4.26 -2.08 15.12
CA LEU A 123 4.57 -2.66 13.81
C LEU A 123 4.78 -1.58 12.75
N PHE A 124 3.79 -0.71 12.57
CA PHE A 124 3.82 0.27 11.48
C PHE A 124 4.61 1.54 11.79
N ASN A 125 4.96 1.81 13.05
CA ASN A 125 5.80 2.96 13.38
C ASN A 125 7.28 2.61 13.50
N GLU A 126 7.62 1.39 13.90
CA GLU A 126 9.00 1.08 14.31
C GLU A 126 9.54 -0.23 13.72
N LYS A 127 8.75 -1.31 13.72
CA LYS A 127 9.29 -2.66 13.54
C LYS A 127 9.34 -3.14 12.10
N LEU A 128 8.37 -2.76 11.28
CA LEU A 128 8.34 -3.18 9.88
C LEU A 128 9.35 -2.37 9.04
N HIS A 129 10.07 -3.07 8.19
CA HIS A 129 11.03 -2.51 7.25
C HIS A 129 10.31 -1.67 6.19
N LEU A 130 9.25 -2.21 5.59
CA LEU A 130 8.45 -1.54 4.56
C LEU A 130 7.28 -0.74 5.12
N ARG A 131 7.36 -0.30 6.39
CA ARG A 131 6.28 0.41 7.08
C ARG A 131 5.71 1.62 6.33
N ASP A 132 6.58 2.40 5.69
CA ASP A 132 6.19 3.61 4.95
C ASP A 132 5.45 3.28 3.65
N TYR A 133 5.60 2.05 3.15
CA TYR A 133 4.82 1.55 2.02
C TYR A 133 3.47 1.03 2.46
N TYR A 134 3.41 0.22 3.53
CA TYR A 134 2.14 -0.29 4.05
C TYR A 134 1.20 0.83 4.47
N LYS A 135 1.71 1.89 5.10
CA LYS A 135 0.92 3.07 5.50
C LYS A 135 0.24 3.81 4.34
N LYS A 136 0.69 3.59 3.10
CA LYS A 136 0.05 4.16 1.90
C LYS A 136 -1.15 3.33 1.44
N MET A 137 -1.27 2.08 1.89
CA MET A 137 -2.43 1.26 1.60
C MET A 137 -3.60 1.67 2.51
N PRO A 138 -4.83 1.73 1.99
CA PRO A 138 -6.01 1.83 2.85
C PRO A 138 -6.07 0.61 3.76
N GLU A 139 -6.62 0.79 4.97
CA GLU A 139 -6.85 -0.33 5.90
C GLU A 139 -5.57 -1.13 6.25
N TYR A 140 -4.45 -0.43 6.38
CA TYR A 140 -3.15 -1.05 6.65
C TYR A 140 -3.00 -1.65 8.05
N ASN A 141 -3.97 -1.58 8.95
CA ASN A 141 -3.86 -2.22 10.27
C ASN A 141 -4.27 -3.69 10.20
N PHE A 142 -3.68 -4.54 11.03
CA PHE A 142 -4.14 -5.92 11.15
C PHE A 142 -5.41 -5.98 12.01
N ALA A 143 -6.38 -6.82 11.59
CA ALA A 143 -7.52 -7.13 12.42
C ALA A 143 -7.14 -8.13 13.53
N SER A 144 -7.80 -8.01 14.67
CA SER A 144 -7.55 -8.80 15.87
C SER A 144 -8.74 -9.74 16.18
N ASN A 145 -9.14 -10.54 15.21
CA ASN A 145 -10.17 -11.55 15.42
C ASN A 145 -9.56 -12.89 15.87
N SER A 146 -10.36 -13.71 16.54
CA SER A 146 -10.07 -15.11 16.83
C SER A 146 -11.32 -15.91 16.50
N SER A 147 -11.15 -17.00 15.76
CA SER A 147 -12.27 -17.77 15.19
C SER A 147 -12.40 -19.17 15.81
N ILE A 148 -11.34 -19.71 16.42
CA ILE A 148 -11.31 -21.09 16.92
C ILE A 148 -10.77 -21.12 18.35
N ARG A 149 -11.46 -21.86 19.22
CA ARG A 149 -11.03 -22.21 20.57
C ARG A 149 -10.72 -23.71 20.61
N VAL A 150 -9.54 -24.06 21.11
CA VAL A 150 -9.04 -25.43 21.25
C VAL A 150 -8.94 -25.75 22.74
N PRO A 151 -9.66 -26.77 23.24
CA PRO A 151 -9.50 -27.19 24.62
C PRO A 151 -8.11 -27.79 24.83
N LEU A 152 -7.49 -27.48 25.96
CA LEU A 152 -6.22 -28.05 26.40
C LEU A 152 -6.46 -28.86 27.67
N THR A 153 -6.05 -30.11 27.63
CA THR A 153 -6.13 -31.05 28.75
C THR A 153 -4.81 -31.75 28.94
N ASP A 154 -4.46 -31.97 30.20
CA ASP A 154 -3.37 -32.85 30.62
C ASP A 154 -4.00 -34.25 30.82
N ASN A 155 -3.92 -35.08 29.78
CA ASN A 155 -4.45 -36.45 29.81
C ASN A 155 -3.48 -37.35 29.05
N GLU A 156 -3.31 -38.60 29.49
CA GLU A 156 -2.25 -39.52 29.01
C GLU A 156 -2.24 -39.73 27.49
N ASP A 157 -3.38 -39.53 26.82
CA ASP A 157 -3.55 -39.70 25.38
C ASP A 157 -3.08 -38.50 24.53
N VAL A 158 -2.95 -37.28 25.09
CA VAL A 158 -2.64 -36.03 24.35
C VAL A 158 -1.70 -35.12 25.14
N ASN A 159 -0.46 -35.56 25.35
CA ASN A 159 0.57 -34.73 26.00
C ASN A 159 1.25 -33.74 25.04
N THR A 160 1.26 -34.04 23.73
CA THR A 160 1.88 -33.18 22.70
C THR A 160 0.85 -32.76 21.67
N TYR A 161 0.66 -31.45 21.55
CA TYR A 161 -0.20 -30.84 20.54
C TYR A 161 0.63 -30.52 19.31
N LYS A 162 0.22 -31.06 18.15
CA LYS A 162 0.85 -30.80 16.86
C LYS A 162 -0.19 -30.54 15.79
N PHE A 163 -0.09 -29.39 15.13
CA PHE A 163 -1.02 -29.00 14.07
C PHE A 163 -0.39 -27.96 13.15
N ARG A 164 -1.03 -27.75 12.00
CA ARG A 164 -0.66 -26.72 11.01
C ARG A 164 -1.75 -25.66 10.92
N LEU A 165 -1.35 -24.40 10.94
CA LEU A 165 -2.22 -23.27 10.62
C LEU A 165 -1.78 -22.62 9.31
N THR A 166 -2.72 -22.41 8.40
CA THR A 166 -2.46 -21.83 7.08
C THR A 166 -3.20 -20.50 6.95
N TYR A 167 -2.49 -19.41 6.66
CA TYR A 167 -3.05 -18.07 6.51
C TYR A 167 -2.73 -17.47 5.14
N THR A 168 -3.58 -16.55 4.68
CA THR A 168 -3.25 -15.72 3.52
C THR A 168 -2.34 -14.57 3.99
N PRO A 169 -1.14 -14.37 3.41
CA PRO A 169 -0.30 -13.23 3.75
C PRO A 169 -0.96 -11.91 3.37
N ARG A 170 -0.54 -10.83 4.04
CA ARG A 170 -0.81 -9.49 3.53
C ARG A 170 0.10 -9.19 2.35
N TYR A 171 -0.47 -8.70 1.26
CA TYR A 171 0.25 -8.32 0.05
C TYR A 171 0.45 -6.81 0.04
N LEU A 172 1.68 -6.37 -0.24
CA LEU A 172 1.97 -5.03 -0.69
C LEU A 172 1.77 -4.98 -2.19
N VAL A 173 0.69 -4.33 -2.63
CA VAL A 173 0.30 -4.28 -4.04
C VAL A 173 0.40 -2.86 -4.56
N SER A 174 1.08 -2.70 -5.69
CA SER A 174 1.15 -1.43 -6.42
C SER A 174 0.54 -1.59 -7.80
N GLY A 175 -0.15 -0.55 -8.27
CA GLY A 175 -0.67 -0.46 -9.62
C GLY A 175 -1.48 -1.71 -10.01
N ASN A 176 -1.07 -2.39 -11.09
CA ASN A 176 -1.79 -3.48 -11.78
C ASN A 176 -1.77 -4.82 -11.03
N ASP A 177 -2.09 -4.81 -9.74
CA ASP A 177 -2.04 -6.04 -8.93
C ASP A 177 -0.62 -6.64 -8.84
N ASN A 178 0.40 -5.81 -9.07
CA ASN A 178 1.78 -6.24 -8.96
C ASN A 178 2.14 -6.36 -7.48
N VAL A 179 2.25 -7.61 -7.03
CA VAL A 179 2.69 -7.94 -5.67
C VAL A 179 4.17 -7.63 -5.56
N ILE A 180 4.49 -6.65 -4.72
CA ILE A 180 5.87 -6.22 -4.43
C ILE A 180 6.39 -6.90 -3.17
N GLY A 181 5.49 -7.16 -2.22
CA GLY A 181 5.84 -7.74 -0.94
C GLY A 181 4.72 -8.57 -0.35
N LYS A 182 5.11 -9.45 0.55
CA LYS A 182 4.24 -10.33 1.34
C LYS A 182 4.62 -10.15 2.80
N MET A 183 3.63 -10.03 3.67
CA MET A 183 3.83 -9.84 5.09
C MET A 183 2.99 -10.82 5.91
N GLY A 184 3.61 -11.33 6.97
CA GLY A 184 2.96 -12.13 7.99
C GLY A 184 3.34 -11.65 9.38
N VAL A 185 2.38 -11.64 10.29
CA VAL A 185 2.64 -11.36 11.71
C VAL A 185 2.04 -12.49 12.53
N PHE A 186 2.90 -13.20 13.26
CA PHE A 186 2.52 -14.26 14.18
C PHE A 186 2.62 -13.77 15.62
N LEU A 187 1.56 -13.96 16.40
CA LEU A 187 1.46 -13.57 17.78
C LEU A 187 1.30 -14.78 18.70
N THR A 188 1.95 -14.75 19.86
CA THR A 188 1.66 -15.68 20.97
C THR A 188 2.02 -15.11 22.33
N ASN A 189 1.24 -15.42 23.36
CA ASN A 189 1.59 -15.13 24.76
C ASN A 189 2.35 -16.29 25.44
N GLY A 190 2.51 -17.43 24.75
CA GLY A 190 3.31 -18.55 25.23
C GLY A 190 4.80 -18.26 25.14
N ARG A 191 5.60 -18.92 25.99
CA ARG A 191 7.06 -18.90 25.86
C ARG A 191 7.45 -19.77 24.66
N VAL A 192 7.89 -19.15 23.58
CA VAL A 192 8.41 -19.85 22.39
C VAL A 192 9.87 -20.25 22.61
N ASP A 193 10.14 -21.56 22.62
CA ASP A 193 11.49 -22.11 22.76
C ASP A 193 12.24 -22.12 21.43
N LYS A 194 11.53 -22.36 20.31
CA LYS A 194 12.12 -22.31 18.97
C LYS A 194 11.13 -21.72 17.96
N PHE A 195 11.52 -20.63 17.32
CA PHE A 195 10.84 -20.10 16.13
C PHE A 195 11.79 -20.22 14.95
N THR A 196 11.36 -20.84 13.86
CA THR A 196 12.22 -21.07 12.68
C THR A 196 11.48 -20.67 11.42
N ASP A 197 12.16 -19.91 10.57
CA ASP A 197 11.70 -19.55 9.24
C ASP A 197 12.34 -20.49 8.21
N SER A 198 11.56 -20.94 7.23
CA SER A 198 12.12 -21.60 6.04
C SER A 198 12.93 -20.61 5.20
N SER A 199 13.85 -21.09 4.37
CA SER A 199 14.51 -20.26 3.37
C SER A 199 13.51 -19.71 2.35
N TYR A 200 13.65 -18.43 1.99
CA TYR A 200 12.83 -17.77 0.97
C TYR A 200 13.69 -17.41 -0.25
N GLU A 201 13.12 -17.50 -1.46
CA GLU A 201 13.84 -17.17 -2.71
C GLU A 201 14.08 -15.67 -2.86
N LEU A 202 13.10 -14.85 -2.44
CA LEU A 202 13.21 -13.41 -2.41
C LEU A 202 13.83 -12.95 -1.09
N LYS A 203 14.32 -11.70 -1.07
CA LYS A 203 14.82 -11.07 0.14
C LYS A 203 13.72 -11.08 1.21
N SER A 204 14.10 -11.46 2.42
CA SER A 204 13.21 -11.56 3.56
C SER A 204 13.78 -10.84 4.78
N GLU A 205 12.95 -10.05 5.45
CA GLU A 205 13.25 -9.44 6.73
C GLU A 205 12.36 -10.06 7.80
N THR A 206 12.96 -10.47 8.91
CA THR A 206 12.26 -11.08 10.04
C THR A 206 12.61 -10.31 11.31
N SER A 207 11.61 -9.96 12.12
CA SER A 207 11.82 -9.32 13.41
C SER A 207 11.08 -10.07 14.51
N LYS A 208 11.65 -10.01 15.72
CA LYS A 208 11.04 -10.52 16.94
C LYS A 208 11.03 -9.41 17.98
N PHE A 209 9.89 -9.19 18.62
CA PHE A 209 9.78 -8.31 19.78
C PHE A 209 8.67 -8.77 20.72
N THR A 210 8.67 -8.22 21.93
CA THR A 210 7.61 -8.46 22.91
C THR A 210 6.86 -7.16 23.17
N ASN A 211 5.53 -7.20 23.16
CA ASN A 211 4.70 -6.06 23.49
C ASN A 211 3.39 -6.52 24.14
N ALA A 212 2.92 -5.82 25.17
CA ALA A 212 1.69 -6.13 25.90
C ALA A 212 1.54 -7.60 26.33
N GLY A 213 2.66 -8.27 26.71
CA GLY A 213 2.67 -9.69 27.10
C GLY A 213 2.58 -10.68 25.93
N MET A 214 2.61 -10.21 24.69
CA MET A 214 2.66 -11.01 23.47
C MET A 214 4.07 -11.00 22.86
N GLN A 215 4.57 -12.17 22.48
CA GLN A 215 5.69 -12.29 21.55
C GLN A 215 5.17 -12.13 20.12
N VAL A 216 5.82 -11.25 19.37
CA VAL A 216 5.44 -10.87 18.00
C VAL A 216 6.57 -11.26 17.06
N TYR A 217 6.23 -12.00 16.01
CA TYR A 217 7.16 -12.47 14.98
C TYR A 217 6.69 -11.99 13.62
N THR A 218 7.49 -11.12 12.99
CA THR A 218 7.18 -10.57 11.67
C THR A 218 7.95 -11.29 10.57
N LEU A 219 7.38 -11.29 9.38
CA LEU A 219 8.03 -11.66 8.13
C LEU A 219 7.61 -10.66 7.08
N GLU A 220 8.58 -10.11 6.37
CA GLU A 220 8.40 -9.34 5.15
C GLU A 220 9.24 -9.99 4.05
N VAL A 221 8.61 -10.56 3.03
CA VAL A 221 9.28 -11.08 1.84
C VAL A 221 9.00 -10.13 0.69
N PHE A 222 10.02 -9.59 0.02
CA PHE A 222 9.82 -8.55 -0.99
C PHE A 222 10.82 -8.58 -2.13
N ASP A 223 10.39 -8.00 -3.25
CA ASP A 223 11.20 -7.81 -4.45
C ASP A 223 11.91 -6.45 -4.41
N ASP A 224 13.18 -6.48 -3.99
CA ASP A 224 14.04 -5.30 -3.84
C ASP A 224 14.26 -4.56 -5.17
N ALA A 225 14.29 -5.30 -6.29
CA ALA A 225 14.47 -4.72 -7.61
C ALA A 225 13.21 -3.95 -8.05
N LYS A 226 12.02 -4.47 -7.78
CA LYS A 226 10.75 -3.75 -8.03
C LYS A 226 10.64 -2.51 -7.15
N LEU A 227 10.96 -2.61 -5.85
CA LEU A 227 10.97 -1.47 -4.93
C LEU A 227 11.93 -0.38 -5.41
N GLY A 228 13.18 -0.74 -5.71
CA GLY A 228 14.19 0.20 -6.20
C GLY A 228 13.80 0.90 -7.50
N ARG A 229 13.19 0.17 -8.45
CA ARG A 229 12.64 0.77 -9.69
C ARG A 229 11.54 1.79 -9.38
N MET A 230 10.60 1.45 -8.49
CA MET A 230 9.50 2.35 -8.12
C MET A 230 10.00 3.63 -7.44
N ASP A 231 10.94 3.51 -6.51
CA ASP A 231 11.56 4.68 -5.86
C ASP A 231 12.30 5.55 -6.87
N THR A 232 13.01 4.93 -7.80
CA THR A 232 13.71 5.66 -8.88
C THR A 232 12.72 6.43 -9.76
N PHE A 233 11.64 5.79 -10.22
CA PHE A 233 10.60 6.46 -11.01
C PHE A 233 9.92 7.59 -10.25
N LYS A 234 9.65 7.41 -8.95
CA LYS A 234 9.10 8.45 -8.09
C LYS A 234 10.06 9.64 -7.97
N ASN A 235 11.33 9.38 -7.74
CA ASN A 235 12.35 10.44 -7.62
C ASN A 235 12.51 11.21 -8.94
N ILE A 236 12.56 10.52 -10.08
CA ILE A 236 12.60 11.15 -11.41
C ILE A 236 11.36 12.01 -11.64
N ASN A 237 10.16 11.49 -11.35
CA ASN A 237 8.91 12.25 -11.46
C ASN A 237 8.97 13.55 -10.62
N ASN A 238 9.47 13.46 -9.39
CA ASN A 238 9.56 14.61 -8.50
C ASN A 238 10.54 15.66 -9.00
N VAL A 239 11.70 15.24 -9.50
CA VAL A 239 12.68 16.14 -10.12
C VAL A 239 12.07 16.83 -11.34
N ILE A 240 11.40 16.09 -12.23
CA ILE A 240 10.76 16.65 -13.43
C ILE A 240 9.67 17.67 -13.04
N PHE A 241 8.85 17.38 -12.03
CA PHE A 241 7.84 18.32 -11.55
C PHE A 241 8.49 19.62 -11.06
N ILE A 242 9.48 19.53 -10.17
CA ILE A 242 10.20 20.70 -9.63
C ILE A 242 10.84 21.52 -10.76
N MET A 243 11.51 20.86 -11.70
CA MET A 243 12.13 21.53 -12.86
C MET A 243 11.09 22.20 -13.75
N SER A 244 9.90 21.61 -13.91
CA SER A 244 8.81 22.23 -14.66
C SER A 244 8.30 23.53 -14.00
N VAL A 245 8.17 23.53 -12.66
CA VAL A 245 7.76 24.70 -11.87
C VAL A 245 8.84 25.78 -11.95
N ILE A 246 10.11 25.43 -11.76
CA ILE A 246 11.24 26.38 -11.87
C ILE A 246 11.28 26.97 -13.28
N GLY A 247 11.13 26.15 -14.32
CA GLY A 247 11.06 26.61 -15.71
C GLY A 247 9.93 27.62 -15.92
N MET A 248 8.76 27.36 -15.35
CA MET A 248 7.63 28.30 -15.40
C MET A 248 7.92 29.61 -14.69
N VAL A 249 8.55 29.58 -13.51
CA VAL A 249 8.97 30.79 -12.79
C VAL A 249 9.95 31.62 -13.63
N ILE A 250 10.93 30.98 -14.26
CA ILE A 250 11.91 31.64 -15.15
C ILE A 250 11.21 32.27 -16.36
N LEU A 251 10.29 31.55 -17.01
CA LEU A 251 9.52 32.08 -18.14
C LEU A 251 8.70 33.30 -17.74
N VAL A 252 8.00 33.23 -16.60
CA VAL A 252 7.21 34.36 -16.06
C VAL A 252 8.13 35.56 -15.76
N ALA A 253 9.31 35.33 -15.18
CA ALA A 253 10.27 36.38 -14.86
C ALA A 253 10.87 37.06 -16.10
N ALA A 254 11.11 36.31 -17.18
CA ALA A 254 11.64 36.82 -18.44
C ALA A 254 10.71 37.85 -19.09
N SER A 255 9.39 37.64 -19.05
CA SER A 255 8.27 38.55 -19.39
C SER A 255 8.22 39.23 -20.78
N LYS A 256 9.36 39.55 -21.40
CA LYS A 256 9.46 40.29 -22.67
C LYS A 256 9.32 39.39 -23.92
N LYS A 257 9.67 38.11 -23.82
CA LYS A 257 9.62 37.13 -24.93
C LYS A 257 9.24 35.74 -24.41
N ILE A 258 8.01 35.57 -23.94
CA ILE A 258 7.51 34.25 -23.56
C ILE A 258 7.13 33.50 -24.83
N ASN A 259 7.74 32.33 -25.04
CA ASN A 259 7.31 31.38 -26.05
C ASN A 259 6.08 30.62 -25.51
N GLU A 260 4.92 30.76 -26.16
CA GLU A 260 3.69 30.07 -25.75
C GLU A 260 3.84 28.55 -25.75
N PHE A 261 4.54 27.97 -26.72
CA PHE A 261 4.75 26.53 -26.80
C PHE A 261 5.60 26.02 -25.63
N ALA A 262 6.60 26.79 -25.21
CA ALA A 262 7.41 26.45 -24.04
C ALA A 262 6.57 26.51 -22.75
N ALA A 263 5.72 27.53 -22.60
CA ALA A 263 4.82 27.65 -21.46
C ALA A 263 3.81 26.49 -21.41
N ILE A 264 3.15 26.19 -22.54
CA ILE A 264 2.21 25.07 -22.65
C ILE A 264 2.91 23.74 -22.35
N GLY A 265 4.09 23.51 -22.93
CA GLY A 265 4.87 22.29 -22.70
C GLY A 265 5.23 22.08 -21.23
N LEU A 266 5.71 23.13 -20.55
CA LEU A 266 6.03 23.05 -19.12
C LEU A 266 4.78 22.83 -18.27
N MET A 267 3.65 23.47 -18.59
CA MET A 267 2.39 23.23 -17.89
C MET A 267 1.88 21.80 -18.10
N PHE A 268 1.99 21.24 -19.31
CA PHE A 268 1.69 19.83 -19.59
C PHE A 268 2.56 18.89 -18.76
N ILE A 269 3.87 19.15 -18.69
CA ILE A 269 4.79 18.39 -17.84
C ILE A 269 4.38 18.51 -16.36
N SER A 270 4.01 19.70 -15.89
CA SER A 270 3.48 19.89 -14.54
C SER A 270 2.24 19.03 -14.31
N ILE A 271 1.26 19.00 -15.22
CA ILE A 271 0.07 18.14 -15.09
C ILE A 271 0.43 16.66 -14.98
N LEU A 272 1.31 16.16 -15.87
CA LEU A 272 1.69 14.74 -15.90
C LEU A 272 2.41 14.29 -14.63
N THR A 273 3.12 15.19 -13.95
CA THR A 273 3.96 14.85 -12.80
C THR A 273 3.34 15.27 -11.46
N PHE A 274 2.38 16.18 -11.45
CA PHE A 274 1.74 16.74 -10.26
C PHE A 274 1.14 15.66 -9.35
N TYR A 275 0.29 14.80 -9.88
CA TYR A 275 -0.44 13.82 -9.06
C TYR A 275 0.51 12.86 -8.34
N LYS A 276 1.49 12.31 -9.06
CA LYS A 276 2.52 11.44 -8.48
C LYS A 276 3.40 12.18 -7.47
N PHE A 277 3.69 13.46 -7.68
CA PHE A 277 4.44 14.29 -6.73
C PHE A 277 3.73 14.40 -5.38
N PHE A 278 2.41 14.55 -5.39
CA PHE A 278 1.57 14.55 -4.19
C PHE A 278 1.18 13.16 -3.68
N GLY A 279 1.72 12.09 -4.27
CA GLY A 279 1.45 10.72 -3.83
C GLY A 279 0.06 10.19 -4.18
N VAL A 280 -0.64 10.80 -5.13
CA VAL A 280 -1.96 10.36 -5.62
C VAL A 280 -1.86 9.82 -7.05
N GLY A 281 -2.66 8.80 -7.36
CA GLY A 281 -2.66 8.14 -8.66
C GLY A 281 -3.79 8.63 -9.55
N VAL A 282 -3.60 8.54 -10.85
CA VAL A 282 -4.59 8.94 -11.86
C VAL A 282 -5.39 7.72 -12.29
N SER A 283 -6.70 7.72 -12.05
CA SER A 283 -7.58 6.65 -12.54
C SER A 283 -7.73 6.69 -14.07
N PRO A 284 -8.05 5.55 -14.73
CA PRO A 284 -8.38 5.54 -16.15
C PRO A 284 -9.48 6.55 -16.52
N LYS A 285 -10.50 6.70 -15.65
CA LYS A 285 -11.59 7.67 -15.84
C LYS A 285 -11.07 9.11 -15.88
N ALA A 286 -10.14 9.49 -14.99
CA ALA A 286 -9.50 10.81 -15.03
C ALA A 286 -8.73 11.01 -16.34
N THR A 287 -8.01 9.98 -16.80
CA THR A 287 -7.23 10.05 -18.05
C THR A 287 -8.09 10.35 -19.28
N TYR A 288 -9.30 9.78 -19.36
CA TYR A 288 -10.19 10.00 -20.50
C TYR A 288 -11.08 11.23 -20.39
N THR A 289 -11.19 11.87 -19.22
CA THR A 289 -12.13 12.97 -18.98
C THR A 289 -11.46 14.21 -18.42
N ALA A 290 -10.97 14.14 -17.19
CA ALA A 290 -10.40 15.29 -16.47
C ALA A 290 -9.10 15.81 -17.11
N LEU A 291 -8.17 14.92 -17.49
CA LEU A 291 -6.91 15.32 -18.11
C LEU A 291 -7.07 16.03 -19.47
N PRO A 292 -7.93 15.59 -20.40
CA PRO A 292 -8.24 16.33 -21.62
C PRO A 292 -8.77 17.76 -21.35
N ILE A 293 -9.67 17.91 -20.37
CA ILE A 293 -10.22 19.23 -19.98
C ILE A 293 -9.11 20.12 -19.42
N MET A 294 -8.25 19.58 -18.56
CA MET A 294 -7.11 20.29 -18.00
C MET A 294 -6.12 20.72 -19.09
N ALA A 295 -5.88 19.87 -20.09
CA ALA A 295 -5.03 20.18 -21.23
C ALA A 295 -5.63 21.29 -22.10
N PHE A 296 -6.93 21.24 -22.37
CA PHE A 296 -7.64 22.28 -23.10
C PHE A 296 -7.48 23.65 -22.42
N ILE A 297 -7.75 23.71 -21.11
CA ILE A 297 -7.59 24.92 -20.30
C ILE A 297 -6.13 25.39 -20.31
N THR A 298 -5.18 24.46 -20.20
CA THR A 298 -3.75 24.76 -20.20
C THR A 298 -3.29 25.41 -21.49
N VAL A 299 -3.74 24.93 -22.64
CA VAL A 299 -3.42 25.59 -23.93
C VAL A 299 -4.00 27.00 -23.95
N LEU A 300 -5.25 27.18 -23.55
CA LEU A 300 -5.86 28.51 -23.46
C LEU A 300 -5.04 29.44 -22.56
N LEU A 301 -4.66 29.00 -21.35
CA LEU A 301 -3.85 29.80 -20.42
C LEU A 301 -2.46 30.13 -21.00
N GLY A 302 -1.78 29.13 -21.57
CA GLY A 302 -0.44 29.28 -22.14
C GLY A 302 -0.41 30.29 -23.30
N LYS A 303 -1.41 30.29 -24.18
CA LYS A 303 -1.53 31.26 -25.28
C LYS A 303 -1.82 32.69 -24.81
N GLN A 304 -2.34 32.88 -23.60
CA GLN A 304 -2.57 34.21 -23.04
C GLN A 304 -1.32 34.80 -22.37
N MET A 305 -0.27 33.99 -22.11
CA MET A 305 0.94 34.46 -21.45
C MET A 305 1.78 35.45 -22.27
N PRO A 306 1.98 35.27 -23.59
CA PRO A 306 2.73 36.22 -24.40
C PRO A 306 1.95 37.50 -24.71
N LYS A 307 0.62 37.45 -24.74
CA LYS A 307 -0.25 38.61 -25.04
C LYS A 307 -0.14 39.67 -23.94
N ASP A 308 -0.55 40.92 -24.21
CA ASP A 308 -0.58 41.97 -23.17
C ASP A 308 -1.93 42.02 -22.45
N LYS A 309 -3.02 41.81 -23.20
CA LYS A 309 -4.39 41.67 -22.68
C LYS A 309 -4.88 40.23 -22.82
N ILE A 310 -5.86 39.84 -22.00
CA ILE A 310 -6.50 38.53 -22.09
C ILE A 310 -7.60 38.64 -23.13
N GLU A 311 -7.38 38.05 -24.29
CA GLU A 311 -8.31 38.09 -25.41
C GLU A 311 -8.25 36.73 -26.15
N PHE A 312 -9.40 36.08 -26.28
CA PHE A 312 -9.53 34.78 -26.93
C PHE A 312 -10.03 34.92 -28.35
N GLY A 313 -9.26 34.44 -29.31
CA GLY A 313 -9.67 34.35 -30.71
C GLY A 313 -10.29 32.99 -31.03
N LYS A 314 -11.01 32.91 -32.16
CA LYS A 314 -11.62 31.65 -32.65
C LYS A 314 -10.59 30.51 -32.81
N TYR A 315 -9.39 30.82 -33.28
CA TYR A 315 -8.31 29.85 -33.45
C TYR A 315 -7.69 29.35 -32.15
N ASP A 316 -7.83 30.10 -31.04
CA ASP A 316 -7.30 29.66 -29.73
C ASP A 316 -8.05 28.42 -29.23
N PHE A 317 -9.36 28.36 -29.44
CA PHE A 317 -10.19 27.20 -29.09
C PHE A 317 -9.88 25.97 -29.96
N SER A 318 -9.68 26.15 -31.27
CA SER A 318 -9.29 25.07 -32.16
C SER A 318 -7.93 24.48 -31.78
N GLN A 319 -6.95 25.32 -31.45
CA GLN A 319 -5.65 24.85 -30.99
C GLN A 319 -5.70 24.21 -29.60
N ALA A 320 -6.55 24.72 -28.70
CA ALA A 320 -6.79 24.07 -27.41
C ALA A 320 -7.39 22.67 -27.56
N LEU A 321 -8.30 22.48 -28.53
CA LEU A 321 -8.83 21.16 -28.85
C LEU A 321 -7.73 20.21 -29.37
N VAL A 322 -6.89 20.68 -30.29
CA VAL A 322 -5.74 19.90 -30.80
C VAL A 322 -4.78 19.53 -29.66
N GLY A 323 -4.45 20.50 -28.80
CA GLY A 323 -3.59 20.25 -27.64
C GLY A 323 -4.19 19.27 -26.66
N ALA A 324 -5.51 19.31 -26.43
CA ALA A 324 -6.22 18.34 -25.60
C ALA A 324 -6.13 16.92 -26.18
N VAL A 325 -6.29 16.76 -27.50
CA VAL A 325 -6.15 15.46 -28.18
C VAL A 325 -4.73 14.92 -28.02
N ILE A 326 -3.71 15.73 -28.33
CA ILE A 326 -2.30 15.34 -28.19
C ILE A 326 -1.99 14.94 -26.76
N PHE A 327 -2.40 15.77 -25.79
CA PHE A 327 -2.17 15.49 -24.38
C PHE A 327 -2.91 14.24 -23.89
N SER A 328 -4.10 13.96 -24.43
CA SER A 328 -4.85 12.74 -24.11
C SER A 328 -4.10 11.49 -24.57
N ILE A 329 -3.54 11.51 -25.79
CA ILE A 329 -2.70 10.42 -26.29
C ILE A 329 -1.51 10.20 -25.35
N ILE A 330 -0.78 11.27 -25.01
CA ILE A 330 0.35 11.19 -24.07
C ILE A 330 -0.09 10.65 -22.70
N SER A 331 -1.22 11.12 -22.18
CA SER A 331 -1.76 10.69 -20.89
C SER A 331 -2.12 9.21 -20.88
N ILE A 332 -2.66 8.68 -21.98
CA ILE A 332 -2.91 7.25 -22.15
C ILE A 332 -1.60 6.47 -22.12
N LEU A 333 -0.58 6.93 -22.85
CA LEU A 333 0.76 6.29 -22.86
C LEU A 333 1.40 6.29 -21.47
N VAL A 334 1.15 7.31 -20.65
CA VAL A 334 1.80 7.48 -19.32
C VAL A 334 1.02 6.80 -18.19
N PHE A 335 -0.31 6.84 -18.22
CA PHE A 335 -1.15 6.39 -17.10
C PHE A 335 -1.95 5.12 -17.37
N VAL A 336 -2.19 4.74 -18.63
CA VAL A 336 -3.04 3.59 -18.96
C VAL A 336 -2.25 2.44 -19.58
N LEU A 337 -1.33 2.70 -20.52
CA LEU A 337 -0.56 1.60 -21.13
C LEU A 337 0.37 0.87 -20.15
N PRO A 338 1.10 1.55 -19.24
CA PRO A 338 1.85 0.86 -18.20
C PRO A 338 0.93 0.12 -17.23
N VAL A 339 -0.39 0.37 -17.31
CA VAL A 339 -1.42 -0.27 -16.51
C VAL A 339 -2.02 -1.54 -17.17
N ALA A 340 -1.81 -1.72 -18.48
CA ALA A 340 -2.40 -2.81 -19.27
C ALA A 340 -1.40 -3.91 -19.70
N ALA A 341 -0.10 -3.66 -19.55
CA ALA A 341 1.00 -4.63 -19.72
C ALA A 341 1.49 -5.10 -18.35
#